data_AF-A0A7J3TL95-F1
#
_entry.id   AF-A0A7J3TL95-F1
#
_cell.length_a   1.000
_cell.length_b   1.000
_cell.length_c   1.000
_cell.angle_alpha   90.00
_cell.angle_beta   90.00
_cell.angle_gamma   90.00
#
_symmetry.space_group_name_H-M   'P 1'
#
loop_
_entity.id
_entity.type
_entity.pdbx_description
1 polymer ?
#
loop_
_entity_poly.entity_id
_entity_poly.type
_entity_poly.pdbx_seq_one_letter_code
_entity_poly.pdbx_strand_id
1 'polypeptide(L)'
;MKEVNNLFVSVKGRVIINVEALNMTESVGNYVKHRRVPMISPTTYATYFVPAISGESIAHGFQKVLAEEAKKNNKKVCKLCEKGIFLKSTNENVFKGAFGKDPPKEDSELEKIVIGNCLVEDVGGFLYAYRGRNVKRTSNFSTGYMIPVKEALESVVIEPQLHSRYALGTPFVEKGTQGQMIYYVEISSAPYVFSFDLDTKYIGKLTF
;
A
#
# COMPACT_ATOMS: atom_id res chain seq x y z
N MET A 1 2.91 34.92 -13.05
CA MET A 1 2.08 33.77 -12.63
C MET A 1 2.61 32.55 -13.36
N LYS A 2 3.13 31.53 -12.68
CA LYS A 2 3.49 30.27 -13.36
C LYS A 2 2.18 29.54 -13.67
N GLU A 3 1.94 29.22 -14.94
CA GLU A 3 0.87 28.32 -15.34
C GLU A 3 0.98 27.03 -14.52
N VAL A 4 -0.02 26.78 -13.67
CA VAL A 4 -0.15 25.48 -13.02
C VAL A 4 -0.79 24.58 -14.06
N ASN A 5 0.03 23.84 -14.81
CA ASN A 5 -0.47 22.80 -15.70
C ASN A 5 -1.21 21.76 -14.86
N ASN A 6 -2.55 21.80 -14.92
CA ASN A 6 -3.40 20.77 -14.33
C ASN A 6 -3.28 19.52 -15.22
N LEU A 7 -2.48 18.57 -14.77
CA LEU A 7 -2.19 17.33 -15.48
C LEU A 7 -2.96 16.20 -14.81
N PHE A 8 -3.69 15.42 -15.60
CA PHE A 8 -4.25 14.16 -15.16
C PHE A 8 -3.51 13.02 -15.85
N VAL A 9 -2.93 12.12 -15.07
CA VAL A 9 -2.18 10.96 -15.56
C VAL A 9 -2.96 9.70 -15.25
N SER A 10 -3.28 8.92 -16.28
CA SER A 10 -3.90 7.61 -16.12
C SER A 10 -2.99 6.54 -16.71
N VAL A 11 -2.63 5.55 -15.89
CA VAL A 11 -1.81 4.41 -16.28
C VAL A 11 -2.61 3.14 -16.07
N LYS A 12 -2.86 2.42 -17.16
CA LYS A 12 -3.46 1.09 -17.15
C LYS A 12 -2.45 0.14 -17.79
N GLY A 13 -2.25 -1.02 -17.18
CA GLY A 13 -1.24 -1.94 -17.66
C GLY A 13 -1.56 -3.38 -17.34
N ARG A 14 -0.96 -4.27 -18.11
CA ARG A 14 -0.94 -5.70 -17.87
C ARG A 14 0.47 -6.12 -17.51
N VAL A 15 0.63 -6.86 -16.42
CA VAL A 15 1.92 -7.36 -15.95
C VAL A 15 1.82 -8.85 -15.67
N ILE A 16 2.89 -9.59 -15.94
CA ILE A 16 3.03 -10.98 -15.51
C ILE A 16 3.87 -10.94 -14.24
N ILE A 17 3.27 -11.34 -13.12
CA ILE A 17 3.91 -11.29 -11.81
C ILE A 17 3.69 -12.61 -11.06
N ASN A 18 4.72 -13.02 -10.32
CA ASN A 18 4.56 -14.02 -9.28
C ASN A 18 4.08 -13.32 -8.00
N VAL A 19 2.97 -13.80 -7.47
CA VAL A 19 2.15 -13.08 -6.50
C VAL A 19 2.57 -13.38 -5.05
N GLU A 20 3.44 -14.37 -4.86
CA GLU A 20 3.95 -14.86 -3.57
C GLU A 20 4.37 -13.72 -2.61
N ALA A 21 5.07 -12.70 -3.12
CA ALA A 21 5.65 -11.66 -2.28
C ALA A 21 4.73 -10.45 -2.02
N LEU A 22 3.71 -10.23 -2.86
CA LEU A 22 2.93 -8.97 -2.86
C LEU A 22 1.55 -9.09 -2.20
N ASN A 23 1.13 -10.33 -1.85
CA ASN A 23 -0.24 -10.65 -1.45
C ASN A 23 -0.40 -11.36 -0.12
N MET A 24 0.66 -11.43 0.67
CA MET A 24 0.57 -12.02 2.01
C MET A 24 -0.43 -11.22 2.85
N THR A 25 -1.47 -11.92 3.30
CA THR A 25 -2.28 -11.47 4.44
C THR A 25 -1.67 -12.03 5.72
N GLU A 26 -2.03 -11.47 6.87
CA GLU A 26 -1.49 -11.91 8.17
C GLU A 26 -1.50 -13.44 8.31
N SER A 27 -0.43 -13.99 8.88
CA SER A 27 -0.28 -15.44 9.07
C SER A 27 -1.26 -15.95 10.12
N VAL A 28 -2.01 -17.01 9.81
CA VAL A 28 -2.82 -17.74 10.80
C VAL A 28 -2.05 -19.01 11.15
N GLY A 29 -1.35 -18.98 12.29
CA GLY A 29 -0.46 -20.07 12.69
C GLY A 29 0.73 -20.22 11.73
N ASN A 30 0.88 -21.39 11.11
CA ASN A 30 1.96 -21.69 10.17
C ASN A 30 1.54 -21.59 8.70
N TYR A 31 0.34 -21.08 8.41
CA TYR A 31 -0.17 -20.92 7.05
C TYR A 31 -0.30 -19.44 6.70
N VAL A 32 0.30 -19.02 5.59
CA VAL A 32 0.18 -17.65 5.09
C VAL A 32 -0.80 -17.63 3.92
N LYS A 33 -2.00 -17.10 4.19
CA LYS A 33 -3.04 -16.95 3.16
C LYS A 33 -2.72 -15.79 2.24
N HIS A 34 -3.02 -15.96 0.96
CA HIS A 34 -3.03 -14.83 0.02
C HIS A 34 -4.37 -14.09 0.07
N ARG A 35 -4.34 -12.79 -0.16
CA ARG A 35 -5.57 -12.02 -0.37
C ARG A 35 -6.30 -12.56 -1.60
N ARG A 36 -7.55 -12.97 -1.43
CA ARG A 36 -8.42 -13.43 -2.51
C ARG A 36 -9.64 -12.52 -2.65
N VAL A 37 -10.07 -12.31 -3.89
CA VAL A 37 -11.27 -11.53 -4.20
C VAL A 37 -12.20 -12.39 -5.05
N PRO A 38 -13.51 -12.42 -4.75
CA PRO A 38 -14.48 -13.10 -5.59
C PRO A 38 -14.67 -12.33 -6.90
N MET A 39 -14.53 -13.03 -8.01
CA MET A 39 -14.70 -12.52 -9.37
C MET A 39 -15.73 -13.37 -10.09
N ILE A 40 -16.76 -12.73 -10.65
CA ILE A 40 -17.76 -13.41 -11.46
C ILE A 40 -17.27 -13.42 -12.91
N SER A 41 -17.12 -14.61 -13.50
CA SER A 41 -16.85 -14.70 -14.94
C SER A 41 -18.08 -14.22 -15.70
N PRO A 42 -17.96 -13.24 -16.61
CA PRO A 42 -19.10 -12.77 -17.38
C PRO A 42 -19.54 -13.79 -18.45
N THR A 43 -18.76 -14.85 -18.68
CA THR A 43 -19.09 -15.91 -19.65
C THR A 43 -19.85 -17.04 -18.97
N THR A 44 -19.35 -17.53 -17.84
CA THR A 44 -19.94 -18.69 -17.13
C THR A 44 -20.83 -18.31 -15.96
N TYR A 45 -20.81 -17.04 -15.53
CA TYR A 45 -21.42 -16.53 -14.29
C TYR A 45 -20.96 -17.27 -13.01
N ALA A 46 -19.92 -18.10 -13.10
CA ALA A 46 -19.32 -18.75 -11.96
C ALA A 46 -18.46 -17.77 -11.17
N THR A 47 -18.47 -17.93 -9.85
CA THR A 47 -17.63 -17.14 -8.92
C THR A 47 -16.29 -17.84 -8.73
N TYR A 48 -15.21 -17.14 -9.08
CA TYR A 48 -13.84 -17.58 -8.88
C TYR A 48 -13.19 -16.77 -7.75
N PHE A 49 -12.53 -17.44 -6.82
CA PHE A 49 -11.70 -16.78 -5.81
C PHE A 49 -10.27 -16.71 -6.31
N VAL A 50 -9.88 -15.52 -6.79
CA VAL A 50 -8.57 -15.32 -7.40
C VAL A 50 -7.64 -14.52 -6.48
N PRO A 51 -6.31 -14.76 -6.54
CA PRO A 51 -5.36 -13.97 -5.79
C PRO A 51 -5.35 -12.54 -6.34
N ALA A 52 -5.39 -11.53 -5.46
CA ALA A 52 -5.52 -10.14 -5.85
C ALA A 52 -4.69 -9.21 -4.97
N ILE A 53 -3.92 -8.31 -5.59
CA ILE A 53 -3.14 -7.28 -4.90
C ILE A 53 -4.02 -6.08 -4.67
N SER A 54 -4.06 -5.63 -3.41
CA SER A 54 -4.92 -4.52 -3.04
C SER A 54 -4.39 -3.20 -3.54
N GLY A 55 -5.31 -2.27 -3.77
CA GLY A 55 -4.95 -0.89 -4.08
C GLY A 55 -4.08 -0.28 -2.98
N GLU A 56 -4.31 -0.61 -1.71
CA GLU A 56 -3.51 -0.11 -0.60
C GLU A 56 -2.05 -0.60 -0.66
N SER A 57 -1.79 -1.84 -1.06
CA SER A 57 -0.43 -2.35 -1.25
C SER A 57 0.31 -1.59 -2.36
N ILE A 58 -0.38 -1.33 -3.48
CA ILE A 58 0.17 -0.55 -4.59
C ILE A 58 0.39 0.91 -4.17
N ALA A 59 -0.58 1.49 -3.46
CA ALA A 59 -0.51 2.84 -2.91
C ALA A 59 0.64 2.99 -1.91
N HIS A 60 0.90 1.99 -1.07
CA HIS A 60 2.04 1.96 -0.15
C HIS A 60 3.36 1.97 -0.93
N GLY A 61 3.50 1.08 -1.92
CA GLY A 61 4.67 1.04 -2.79
C GLY A 61 4.92 2.38 -3.49
N PHE A 62 3.87 2.98 -4.07
CA PHE A 62 3.93 4.29 -4.70
C PHE A 62 4.37 5.39 -3.72
N GLN A 63 3.77 5.47 -2.53
CA GLN A 63 4.13 6.46 -1.52
C GLN A 63 5.55 6.30 -1.02
N LYS A 64 6.07 5.06 -0.94
CA LYS A 64 7.47 4.78 -0.58
C LYS A 64 8.43 5.30 -1.63
N VAL A 65 8.18 4.99 -2.90
CA VAL A 65 8.97 5.53 -4.02
C VAL A 65 8.89 7.06 -4.07
N LEU A 66 7.70 7.63 -3.83
CA LEU A 66 7.51 9.07 -3.77
C LEU A 66 8.32 9.71 -2.64
N ALA A 67 8.37 9.10 -1.45
CA ALA A 67 9.17 9.59 -0.33
C ALA A 67 10.68 9.57 -0.64
N GLU A 68 11.16 8.49 -1.26
CA GLU A 68 12.55 8.35 -1.69
C GLU A 68 12.92 9.39 -2.75
N GLU A 69 12.07 9.56 -3.76
CA GLU A 69 12.30 10.51 -4.84
C GLU A 69 12.19 11.97 -4.36
N ALA A 70 11.26 12.25 -3.45
CA ALA A 70 11.15 13.55 -2.78
C ALA A 70 12.45 13.91 -2.07
N LYS A 71 13.06 12.98 -1.33
CA LYS A 71 14.35 13.20 -0.66
C LYS A 71 15.47 13.49 -1.65
N LYS A 72 15.60 12.69 -2.71
CA LYS A 72 16.62 12.91 -3.75
C LYS A 72 16.51 14.29 -4.38
N ASN A 73 15.29 14.79 -4.52
CA ASN A 73 14.99 16.10 -5.11
C ASN A 73 14.90 17.24 -4.07
N ASN A 74 15.42 17.05 -2.86
CA ASN A 74 15.41 18.04 -1.76
C ASN A 74 14.00 18.60 -1.44
N LYS A 75 12.97 17.77 -1.59
CA LYS A 75 11.60 18.08 -1.18
C LYS A 75 11.36 17.58 0.25
N LYS A 76 10.45 18.26 0.96
CA LYS A 76 10.16 17.96 2.37
C LYS A 76 9.30 16.70 2.49
N VAL A 77 9.68 15.82 3.41
CA VAL A 77 8.94 14.61 3.80
C VAL A 77 8.95 14.54 5.33
N CYS A 78 7.85 14.10 5.95
CA CYS A 78 7.80 13.98 7.42
C CYS A 78 8.53 12.72 7.90
N LYS A 79 9.02 12.73 9.16
CA LYS A 79 9.89 11.67 9.72
C LYS A 79 9.33 10.26 9.62
N LEU A 80 8.00 10.10 9.63
CA LEU A 80 7.33 8.80 9.53
C LEU A 80 7.24 8.32 8.08
N CYS A 81 6.83 9.19 7.14
CA CYS A 81 6.76 8.87 5.72
C CYS A 81 8.14 8.53 5.15
N GLU A 82 9.21 9.16 5.64
CA GLU A 82 10.59 8.82 5.27
C GLU A 82 10.99 7.38 5.62
N LYS A 83 10.37 6.81 6.66
CA LYS A 83 10.61 5.43 7.11
C LYS A 83 9.66 4.43 6.44
N GLY A 84 8.81 4.87 5.52
CA GLY A 84 7.74 4.05 4.93
C GLY A 84 6.57 3.78 5.88
N ILE A 85 6.43 4.57 6.95
CA ILE A 85 5.36 4.44 7.95
C ILE A 85 4.28 5.49 7.63
N PHE A 86 3.30 5.12 6.82
CA PHE A 86 2.26 6.04 6.32
C PHE A 86 1.05 6.15 7.26
N LEU A 87 1.28 6.52 8.53
CA LEU A 87 0.21 6.85 9.48
C LEU A 87 -0.43 8.23 9.22
N LYS A 88 0.22 9.09 8.42
CA LYS A 88 -0.32 10.31 7.78
C LYS A 88 -1.18 11.18 8.69
N SER A 89 -0.55 11.79 9.70
CA SER A 89 -1.16 12.76 10.63
C SER A 89 -2.54 12.36 11.16
N THR A 90 -2.77 11.09 11.43
CA THR A 90 -4.10 10.59 11.82
C THR A 90 -4.60 11.08 13.17
N ASN A 91 -3.67 11.35 14.09
CA ASN A 91 -3.96 11.89 15.42
C ASN A 91 -2.82 12.79 15.90
N GLU A 92 -3.02 13.41 17.07
CA GLU A 92 -2.07 14.33 17.69
C GLU A 92 -0.68 13.70 17.93
N ASN A 93 -0.61 12.45 18.38
CA ASN A 93 0.66 11.76 18.63
C ASN A 93 1.43 11.48 17.33
N VAL A 94 0.71 11.07 16.28
CA VAL A 94 1.29 10.83 14.95
C VAL A 94 1.80 12.14 14.36
N PHE A 95 1.04 13.23 14.49
CA PHE A 95 1.47 14.57 14.04
C PHE A 95 2.75 15.03 14.76
N LYS A 96 2.80 14.89 16.09
CA LYS A 96 4.01 15.20 16.88
C LYS A 96 5.19 14.34 16.47
N GLY A 97 4.99 13.04 16.26
CA GLY A 97 6.04 12.13 15.77
C GLY A 97 6.53 12.47 14.36
N ALA A 98 5.64 12.95 13.49
CA ALA A 98 5.93 13.29 12.10
C ALA A 98 6.69 14.62 11.97
N PHE A 99 6.26 15.67 12.69
CA PHE A 99 6.75 17.05 12.52
C PHE A 99 7.53 17.60 13.71
N GLY A 100 7.45 16.98 14.89
CA GLY A 100 8.10 17.45 16.12
C GLY A 100 7.45 18.68 16.74
N LYS A 101 6.16 18.93 16.48
CA LYS A 101 5.40 20.11 16.93
C LYS A 101 3.98 19.68 17.32
N ASP A 102 3.33 20.47 18.17
CA ASP A 102 1.91 20.28 18.45
C ASP A 102 1.06 20.67 17.22
N PRO A 103 -0.07 19.97 16.97
CA PRO A 103 -0.99 20.34 15.91
C PRO A 103 -1.62 21.71 16.21
N PRO A 104 -1.77 22.59 15.20
CA PRO A 104 -2.41 23.88 15.40
C PRO A 104 -3.89 23.71 15.77
N LYS A 105 -4.47 24.72 16.42
CA LYS A 105 -5.89 24.72 16.82
C LYS A 105 -6.82 24.85 15.61
N GLU A 106 -6.42 25.63 14.62
CA GLU A 106 -7.17 25.86 13.39
C GLU A 106 -6.95 24.73 12.37
N ASP A 107 -8.03 24.32 11.69
CA ASP A 107 -8.03 23.21 10.73
C ASP A 107 -7.33 23.58 9.41
N SER A 108 -7.49 24.82 8.94
CA SER A 108 -6.82 25.34 7.74
C SER A 108 -5.30 25.43 7.92
N GLU A 109 -4.86 25.85 9.12
CA GLU A 109 -3.43 25.85 9.47
C GLU A 109 -2.87 24.43 9.55
N LEU A 110 -3.65 23.47 10.03
CA LEU A 110 -3.26 22.07 10.08
C LEU A 110 -2.95 21.55 8.67
N GLU A 111 -3.88 21.72 7.72
CA GLU A 111 -3.66 21.29 6.34
C GLU A 111 -2.42 21.97 5.75
N LYS A 112 -2.30 23.29 5.93
CA LYS A 112 -1.16 24.07 5.42
C LYS A 112 0.19 23.58 5.96
N ILE A 113 0.27 23.24 7.24
CA ILE A 113 1.49 22.70 7.85
C ILE A 113 1.80 21.31 7.30
N VAL A 114 0.78 20.44 7.16
CA VAL A 114 0.97 19.08 6.66
C VAL A 114 1.47 19.10 5.22
N ILE A 115 0.74 19.73 4.29
CA ILE A 115 1.12 19.74 2.86
C ILE A 115 2.42 20.53 2.63
N GLY A 116 2.65 21.60 3.40
CA GLY A 116 3.85 22.42 3.28
C GLY A 116 5.13 21.76 3.81
N ASN A 117 5.01 20.66 4.56
CA ASN A 117 6.15 19.94 5.14
C ASN A 117 6.22 18.45 4.76
N CYS A 118 5.22 17.90 4.07
CA CYS A 118 5.23 16.52 3.63
C CYS A 118 4.59 16.34 2.25
N LEU A 119 5.42 16.11 1.23
CA LEU A 119 4.93 15.85 -0.13
C LEU A 119 4.09 14.56 -0.21
N VAL A 120 4.39 13.56 0.61
CA VAL A 120 3.64 12.28 0.63
C VAL A 120 2.22 12.48 1.14
N GLU A 121 2.01 13.33 2.15
CA GLU A 121 0.66 13.64 2.67
C GLU A 121 -0.08 14.66 1.79
N ASP A 122 0.66 15.52 1.08
CA ASP A 122 0.10 16.39 0.03
C ASP A 122 -0.50 15.55 -1.12
N VAL A 123 0.27 14.60 -1.66
CA VAL A 123 -0.15 13.76 -2.80
C VAL A 123 -1.06 12.61 -2.37
N GLY A 124 -0.74 11.91 -1.28
CA GLY A 124 -1.45 10.72 -0.82
C GLY A 124 -2.60 10.98 0.13
N GLY A 125 -2.89 12.25 0.41
CA GLY A 125 -3.93 12.68 1.34
C GLY A 125 -3.68 12.23 2.78
N PHE A 126 -4.51 12.74 3.68
CA PHE A 126 -4.48 12.38 5.09
C PHE A 126 -5.86 12.58 5.72
N LEU A 127 -6.06 11.98 6.89
CA LEU A 127 -7.29 12.14 7.66
C LEU A 127 -6.92 12.35 9.12
N TYR A 128 -6.97 13.59 9.58
CA TYR A 128 -6.81 13.92 10.99
C TYR A 128 -8.17 13.77 11.69
N ALA A 129 -8.32 12.75 12.52
CA ALA A 129 -9.55 12.46 13.25
C ALA A 129 -9.25 12.28 14.74
N TYR A 130 -9.30 13.39 15.50
CA TYR A 130 -9.00 13.38 16.94
C TYR A 130 -9.84 14.41 17.71
N ARG A 131 -10.41 14.00 18.85
CA ARG A 131 -11.24 14.85 19.75
C ARG A 131 -12.32 15.67 19.03
N GLY A 132 -13.02 15.06 18.08
CA GLY A 132 -14.12 15.70 17.34
C GLY A 132 -13.69 16.59 16.18
N ARG A 133 -12.38 16.81 15.96
CA ARG A 133 -11.86 17.44 14.74
C ARG A 133 -11.75 16.42 13.62
N ASN A 134 -12.12 16.81 12.41
CA ASN A 134 -12.08 15.96 11.22
C ASN A 134 -11.56 16.75 10.01
N VAL A 135 -10.24 16.76 9.83
CA VAL A 135 -9.61 17.39 8.66
C VAL A 135 -9.23 16.29 7.69
N LYS A 136 -9.92 16.25 6.54
CA LYS A 136 -9.71 15.24 5.51
C LYS A 136 -9.17 15.89 4.25
N ARG A 137 -8.02 15.37 3.79
CA ARG A 137 -7.51 15.58 2.43
C ARG A 137 -7.60 14.27 1.67
N THR A 138 -8.39 14.25 0.61
CA THR A 138 -8.48 13.07 -0.27
C THR A 138 -7.19 12.90 -1.05
N SER A 139 -6.76 11.66 -1.27
CA SER A 139 -5.60 11.36 -2.11
C SER A 139 -5.78 11.91 -3.52
N ASN A 140 -4.72 12.52 -4.06
CA ASN A 140 -4.65 12.97 -5.45
C ASN A 140 -4.41 11.83 -6.44
N PHE A 141 -4.04 10.65 -5.94
CA PHE A 141 -3.97 9.44 -6.74
C PHE A 141 -4.99 8.41 -6.29
N SER A 142 -5.44 7.59 -7.23
CA SER A 142 -6.27 6.41 -6.97
C SER A 142 -5.66 5.19 -7.64
N THR A 143 -5.87 4.04 -7.00
CA THR A 143 -5.43 2.75 -7.53
C THR A 143 -6.52 1.74 -7.30
N GLY A 144 -6.79 0.93 -8.32
CA GLY A 144 -7.66 -0.22 -8.19
C GLY A 144 -6.96 -1.39 -7.51
N TYR A 145 -7.72 -2.46 -7.29
CA TYR A 145 -7.12 -3.77 -7.08
C TYR A 145 -6.43 -4.23 -8.36
N MET A 146 -5.28 -4.86 -8.20
CA MET A 146 -4.63 -5.59 -9.28
C MET A 146 -5.11 -7.04 -9.23
N ILE A 147 -5.84 -7.43 -10.27
CA ILE A 147 -6.55 -8.71 -10.38
C ILE A 147 -6.11 -9.45 -11.65
N PRO A 148 -6.24 -10.78 -11.72
CA PRO A 148 -5.96 -11.50 -12.95
C PRO A 148 -6.85 -11.02 -14.10
N VAL A 149 -6.29 -11.07 -15.31
CA VAL A 149 -7.04 -10.81 -16.54
C VAL A 149 -8.20 -11.80 -16.69
N LYS A 150 -9.27 -11.37 -17.38
CA LYS A 150 -10.47 -12.18 -17.60
C LYS A 150 -10.16 -13.57 -18.15
N GLU A 151 -9.30 -13.65 -19.16
CA GLU A 151 -8.95 -14.90 -19.84
C GLU A 151 -8.11 -15.86 -18.97
N ALA A 152 -7.53 -15.39 -17.87
CA ALA A 152 -6.76 -16.21 -16.96
C ALA A 152 -7.59 -16.72 -15.78
N LEU A 153 -8.79 -16.19 -15.52
CA LEU A 153 -9.59 -16.48 -14.33
C LEU A 153 -9.82 -17.99 -14.12
N GLU A 154 -10.08 -18.73 -15.21
CA GLU A 154 -10.34 -20.17 -15.17
C GLU A 154 -9.07 -21.02 -15.03
N SER A 155 -7.91 -20.43 -15.31
CA SER A 155 -6.60 -21.11 -15.30
C SER A 155 -5.72 -20.71 -14.11
N VAL A 156 -6.18 -19.79 -13.24
CA VAL A 156 -5.40 -19.41 -12.06
C VAL A 156 -5.38 -20.57 -11.06
N VAL A 157 -4.19 -21.13 -10.86
CA VAL A 157 -3.95 -22.17 -9.87
C VAL A 157 -3.31 -21.53 -8.64
N ILE A 158 -3.91 -21.79 -7.48
CA ILE A 158 -3.34 -21.42 -6.17
C ILE A 158 -2.85 -22.70 -5.52
N GLU A 159 -1.54 -22.82 -5.33
CA GLU A 159 -0.91 -24.03 -4.80
C GLU A 159 -0.13 -23.72 -3.51
N PRO A 160 -0.39 -24.41 -2.40
CA PRO A 160 0.42 -24.25 -1.18
C PRO A 160 1.79 -24.93 -1.36
N GLN A 161 2.86 -24.15 -1.21
CA GLN A 161 4.23 -24.65 -1.21
C GLN A 161 4.83 -24.66 0.19
N LEU A 162 5.65 -25.67 0.45
CA LEU A 162 6.33 -25.88 1.72
C LEU A 162 7.57 -24.99 1.82
N HIS A 163 7.55 -24.01 2.72
CA HIS A 163 8.73 -23.27 3.12
C HIS A 163 9.24 -23.79 4.46
N SER A 164 10.35 -24.53 4.40
CA SER A 164 11.07 -24.99 5.57
C SER A 164 12.55 -24.64 5.43
N ARG A 165 13.19 -24.26 6.55
CA ARG A 165 14.64 -24.29 6.65
C ARG A 165 15.01 -25.50 7.48
N TYR A 166 15.69 -26.44 6.86
CA TYR A 166 16.08 -27.67 7.54
C TYR A 166 17.17 -27.36 8.57
N ALA A 167 16.80 -27.39 9.86
CA ALA A 167 17.72 -27.09 10.97
C ALA A 167 17.98 -28.32 11.87
N LEU A 168 17.26 -29.43 11.65
CA LEU A 168 17.41 -30.67 12.40
C LEU A 168 18.77 -31.31 12.11
N GLY A 169 19.54 -31.63 13.16
CA GLY A 169 20.87 -32.22 13.04
C GLY A 169 22.02 -31.22 12.87
N THR A 170 21.73 -29.92 12.89
CA THR A 170 22.78 -28.89 12.98
C THR A 170 23.26 -28.72 14.43
N PRO A 171 24.52 -28.30 14.68
CA PRO A 171 25.02 -28.08 16.04
C PRO A 171 24.29 -26.95 16.79
N PHE A 172 23.43 -26.19 16.09
CA PHE A 172 22.67 -25.07 16.64
C PHE A 172 21.26 -25.45 17.12
N VAL A 173 20.81 -26.70 16.90
CA VAL A 173 19.49 -27.19 17.33
C VAL A 173 19.66 -28.50 18.11
N GLU A 174 19.46 -28.43 19.42
CA GLU A 174 19.56 -29.61 20.30
C GLU A 174 18.50 -30.67 19.94
N LYS A 175 18.90 -31.94 19.96
CA LYS A 175 17.97 -33.06 19.74
C LYS A 175 16.84 -33.00 20.77
N GLY A 176 15.61 -32.78 20.30
CA GLY A 176 14.41 -32.67 21.14
C GLY A 176 13.84 -31.25 21.26
N THR A 177 14.51 -30.22 20.74
CA THR A 177 13.95 -28.87 20.61
C THR A 177 13.10 -28.74 19.34
N GLN A 178 11.98 -28.01 19.40
CA GLN A 178 11.22 -27.64 18.20
C GLN A 178 12.12 -26.75 17.33
N GLY A 179 12.56 -27.26 16.17
CA GLY A 179 13.25 -26.46 15.16
C GLY A 179 12.37 -25.35 14.59
N GLN A 180 12.84 -24.64 13.55
CA GLN A 180 11.99 -23.66 12.87
C GLN A 180 10.69 -24.32 12.39
N MET A 181 9.55 -23.70 12.72
CA MET A 181 8.26 -24.21 12.28
C MET A 181 8.21 -24.26 10.75
N ILE A 182 7.55 -25.30 10.25
CA ILE A 182 7.28 -25.47 8.83
C ILE A 182 6.16 -24.51 8.45
N TYR A 183 6.39 -23.68 7.42
CA TYR A 183 5.38 -22.76 6.90
C TYR A 183 4.90 -23.21 5.52
N TYR A 184 3.62 -22.97 5.23
CA TYR A 184 3.07 -23.09 3.89
C TYR A 184 2.75 -21.70 3.34
N VAL A 185 3.19 -21.46 2.11
CA VAL A 185 2.92 -20.21 1.38
C VAL A 185 2.21 -20.58 0.09
N GLU A 186 1.04 -19.98 -0.14
CA GLU A 186 0.35 -20.15 -1.42
C GLU A 186 1.13 -19.45 -2.52
N ILE A 187 1.41 -20.13 -3.63
CA ILE A 187 1.96 -19.51 -4.83
C ILE A 187 0.90 -19.49 -5.92
N SER A 188 0.94 -18.45 -6.73
CA SER A 188 0.13 -18.30 -7.91
C SER A 188 0.84 -17.37 -8.87
N SER A 189 0.82 -17.74 -10.15
CA SER A 189 1.29 -16.88 -11.24
C SER A 189 0.16 -16.70 -12.24
N ALA A 190 -0.09 -15.44 -12.60
CA ALA A 190 -1.08 -15.10 -13.61
C ALA A 190 -0.71 -13.77 -14.27
N PRO A 191 -1.22 -13.49 -15.48
CA PRO A 191 -1.25 -12.12 -15.99
C PRO A 191 -2.26 -11.29 -15.20
N TYR A 192 -1.81 -10.17 -14.66
CA TYR A 192 -2.59 -9.22 -13.87
C TYR A 192 -2.83 -7.93 -14.64
N VAL A 193 -3.97 -7.30 -14.38
CA VAL A 193 -4.25 -5.91 -14.79
C VAL A 193 -4.22 -5.00 -13.58
N PHE A 194 -3.75 -3.78 -13.77
CA PHE A 194 -3.82 -2.74 -12.75
C PHE A 194 -4.24 -1.40 -13.35
N SER A 195 -4.70 -0.54 -12.46
CA SER A 195 -5.12 0.81 -12.79
C SER A 195 -4.58 1.79 -11.76
N PHE A 196 -3.93 2.84 -12.24
CA PHE A 196 -3.43 3.95 -11.43
C PHE A 196 -3.83 5.26 -12.09
N ASP A 197 -4.34 6.20 -11.32
CA ASP A 197 -4.71 7.53 -11.77
C ASP A 197 -4.12 8.57 -10.81
N LEU A 198 -3.61 9.69 -11.34
CA LEU A 198 -3.03 10.79 -10.58
C LEU A 198 -3.55 12.12 -11.13
N ASP A 199 -4.22 12.88 -10.27
CA ASP A 199 -4.69 14.24 -10.52
C ASP A 199 -3.77 15.25 -9.84
N THR A 200 -3.01 16.01 -10.62
CA THR A 200 -2.09 17.02 -10.05
C THR A 200 -2.77 18.33 -9.67
N LYS A 201 -4.07 18.50 -9.97
CA LYS A 201 -4.79 19.78 -9.83
C LYS A 201 -4.73 20.35 -8.42
N TYR A 202 -4.77 19.50 -7.39
CA TYR A 202 -4.81 19.94 -5.98
C TYR A 202 -3.49 19.80 -5.24
N ILE A 203 -2.42 19.29 -5.87
CA ILE A 203 -1.11 19.16 -5.23
C ILE A 203 -0.57 20.56 -4.92
N GLY A 204 -0.16 20.77 -3.66
CA GLY A 204 0.34 22.05 -3.16
C GLY A 204 -0.74 23.15 -3.01
N LYS A 205 -2.03 22.79 -3.16
CA LYS A 205 -3.17 23.70 -2.92
C LYS A 205 -3.93 23.26 -1.67
N LEU A 206 -4.36 24.24 -0.89
CA LEU A 206 -5.25 24.01 0.24
C LEU A 206 -6.63 23.59 -0.27
N THR A 207 -7.26 22.66 0.45
CA THR A 207 -8.63 22.22 0.21
C THR A 207 -9.61 23.07 1.02
N PHE A 208 -9.16 23.58 2.18
CA PHE A 208 -9.89 24.45 3.09
C PHE A 208 -9.40 25.90 3.07
#